data_AF-A0A936BC32-F1
#
_entry.id   AF-A0A936BC32-F1
#
_cell.length_a   1.000
_cell.length_b   1.000
_cell.length_c   1.000
_cell.angle_alpha   90.00
_cell.angle_beta   90.00
_cell.angle_gamma   90.00
#
_symmetry.space_group_name_H-M   'P 1'
#
loop_
_entity.id
_entity.type
_entity.pdbx_description
1 polymer ?
#
loop_
_entity_poly.entity_id
_entity_poly.type
_entity_poly.pdbx_seq_one_letter_code
_entity_poly.pdbx_strand_id
1 'polypeptide(L)'
;MHKYFVSIGSNINPHQNVIGALHHLFDLAPQLHLSRIIETEPSGGVAGSNFLNFTVCLYSPENEFDLKSEFNQIETTMGRNRDDVDKKKQSRTIDLDILFALDPEETRVEKHLIPQESYLSKTLLELLYFLNIEVSLPPPVLPEGIELFMQTIVIGKSPITLSKQVDTHLIYVGE
;
A
#
# COMPACT_ATOMS: atom_id res chain seq x y z
N MET A 1 11.49 -5.72 15.04
CA MET A 1 11.12 -4.97 13.82
C MET A 1 10.63 -6.00 12.84
N HIS A 2 9.45 -5.79 12.28
CA HIS A 2 8.85 -6.71 11.31
C HIS A 2 8.68 -6.00 9.97
N LYS A 3 8.66 -6.80 8.90
CA LYS A 3 8.37 -6.38 7.54
C LYS A 3 6.88 -6.55 7.31
N TYR A 4 6.15 -5.45 7.21
CA TYR A 4 4.70 -5.46 7.02
C TYR A 4 4.36 -5.23 5.56
N PHE A 5 3.49 -6.09 5.02
CA PHE A 5 2.86 -5.92 3.71
C PHE A 5 1.48 -5.33 3.91
N VAL A 6 1.22 -4.20 3.28
CA VAL A 6 0.04 -3.38 3.50
C VAL A 6 -0.62 -3.07 2.17
N SER A 7 -1.90 -3.35 2.02
CA SER A 7 -2.67 -2.86 0.89
C SER A 7 -3.11 -1.43 1.12
N ILE A 8 -3.07 -0.65 0.05
CA ILE A 8 -3.55 0.73 0.03
C ILE A 8 -4.60 0.87 -1.05
N GLY A 9 -5.76 1.41 -0.69
CA GLY A 9 -6.87 1.66 -1.60
C GLY A 9 -7.50 3.04 -1.39
N SER A 10 -7.82 3.75 -2.47
CA SER A 10 -8.55 5.03 -2.39
C SER A 10 -9.41 5.27 -3.62
N ASN A 11 -10.62 5.81 -3.45
CA ASN A 11 -11.46 6.26 -4.58
C ASN A 11 -12.04 7.67 -4.44
N ILE A 12 -12.00 8.29 -3.25
CA ILE A 12 -12.29 9.72 -3.11
C ILE A 12 -10.99 10.49 -3.35
N ASN A 13 -10.98 11.43 -4.30
CA ASN A 13 -9.79 12.23 -4.67
C ASN A 13 -8.47 11.43 -4.65
N PRO A 14 -8.41 10.27 -5.34
CA PRO A 14 -7.46 9.23 -4.98
C PRO A 14 -6.01 9.62 -5.25
N HIS A 15 -5.75 10.48 -6.24
CA HIS A 15 -4.41 11.01 -6.50
C HIS A 15 -3.88 11.80 -5.28
N GLN A 16 -4.71 12.66 -4.69
CA GLN A 16 -4.30 13.50 -3.55
C GLN A 16 -4.18 12.66 -2.28
N ASN A 17 -5.15 11.79 -2.03
CA ASN A 17 -5.17 11.00 -0.81
C ASN A 17 -4.08 9.92 -0.79
N VAL A 18 -3.75 9.29 -1.92
CA VAL A 18 -2.60 8.37 -1.98
C VAL A 18 -1.29 9.09 -1.60
N ILE A 19 -1.05 10.28 -2.14
CA ILE A 19 0.15 11.07 -1.78
C ILE A 19 0.15 11.48 -0.30
N GLY A 20 -1.00 11.90 0.23
CA GLY A 20 -1.15 12.20 1.66
C GLY A 20 -0.87 10.99 2.56
N ALA A 21 -1.39 9.82 2.19
CA ALA A 21 -1.17 8.58 2.92
C ALA A 21 0.32 8.19 2.95
N LEU A 22 1.01 8.31 1.82
CA LEU A 22 2.45 8.05 1.76
C LEU A 22 3.24 8.99 2.68
N HIS A 23 2.89 10.28 2.77
CA HIS A 23 3.52 11.18 3.72
C HIS A 23 3.33 10.73 5.18
N HIS A 24 2.11 10.32 5.56
CA HIS A 24 1.85 9.78 6.89
C HIS A 24 2.63 8.49 7.16
N LEU A 25 2.70 7.58 6.19
CA LEU A 25 3.48 6.35 6.32
C LEU A 25 4.98 6.62 6.49
N PHE A 26 5.50 7.69 5.89
CA PHE A 26 6.89 8.12 6.10
C PHE A 26 7.19 8.66 7.50
N ASP A 27 6.17 9.02 8.28
CA ASP A 27 6.34 9.36 9.69
C ASP A 27 6.45 8.10 10.56
N LEU A 28 5.93 6.96 10.09
CA LEU A 28 6.02 5.66 10.75
C LEU A 28 7.27 4.87 10.33
N ALA A 29 7.63 4.91 9.04
CA ALA A 29 8.75 4.17 8.48
C ALA A 29 9.55 5.04 7.49
N PRO A 30 10.87 5.21 7.66
CA PRO A 30 11.67 6.09 6.82
C PRO A 30 11.86 5.57 5.39
N GLN A 31 11.55 4.31 5.14
CA GLN A 31 11.64 3.66 3.84
C GLN A 31 10.37 2.88 3.54
N LEU A 32 9.87 3.04 2.31
CA LEU A 32 8.70 2.35 1.79
C LEU A 32 9.07 1.70 0.45
N HIS A 33 8.64 0.47 0.25
CA HIS A 33 8.69 -0.19 -1.06
C HIS A 33 7.28 -0.32 -1.59
N LEU A 34 7.02 0.18 -2.79
CA LEU A 34 5.70 0.24 -3.39
C LEU A 34 5.66 -0.70 -4.58
N SER A 35 4.54 -1.40 -4.79
CA SER A 35 4.20 -1.94 -6.11
C SER A 35 3.86 -0.80 -7.07
N ARG A 36 3.59 -1.13 -8.34
CA ARG A 36 2.90 -0.17 -9.22
C ARG A 36 1.51 0.16 -8.64
N ILE A 37 0.98 1.31 -9.04
CA ILE A 37 -0.38 1.75 -8.69
C ILE A 37 -1.31 1.37 -9.83
N ILE A 38 -2.37 0.63 -9.55
CA ILE A 38 -3.34 0.23 -10.57
C ILE A 38 -4.70 0.85 -10.29
N GLU A 39 -5.43 1.14 -11.36
CA GLU A 39 -6.84 1.50 -11.25
C GLU A 39 -7.71 0.22 -11.30
N THR A 40 -8.72 0.15 -10.44
CA THR A 40 -9.68 -0.96 -10.42
C THR A 40 -11.10 -0.46 -10.24
N GLU A 41 -12.06 -1.14 -10.85
CA GLU A 41 -13.48 -0.90 -10.57
C GLU A 41 -13.81 -1.24 -9.09
N PRO A 42 -14.78 -0.54 -8.48
CA PRO A 42 -15.28 -0.90 -7.17
C PRO A 42 -15.78 -2.35 -7.13
N SER A 43 -15.44 -3.08 -6.08
CA SER A 43 -15.94 -4.44 -5.83
C SER A 43 -16.87 -4.47 -4.62
N GLY A 44 -17.61 -5.56 -4.43
CA GLY A 44 -18.42 -5.77 -3.21
C GLY A 44 -19.62 -4.82 -3.04
N GLY A 45 -20.09 -4.19 -4.12
CA GLY A 45 -21.24 -3.27 -4.09
C GLY A 45 -20.93 -1.86 -3.60
N VAL A 46 -19.65 -1.49 -3.52
CA VAL A 46 -19.25 -0.09 -3.29
C VAL A 46 -19.68 0.76 -4.48
N ALA A 47 -20.44 1.81 -4.22
CA ALA A 47 -20.81 2.79 -5.25
C ALA A 47 -19.69 3.83 -5.44
N GLY A 48 -19.56 4.36 -6.66
CA GLY A 48 -18.71 5.51 -6.97
C GLY A 48 -17.62 5.22 -7.99
N SER A 49 -16.59 6.08 -7.97
CA SER A 49 -15.46 6.06 -8.90
C SER A 49 -14.52 4.88 -8.66
N ASN A 50 -13.70 4.59 -9.67
CA ASN A 50 -12.62 3.62 -9.59
C ASN A 50 -11.66 3.91 -8.43
N PHE A 51 -11.07 2.84 -7.93
CA PHE A 51 -10.04 2.89 -6.89
C PHE A 51 -8.64 2.93 -7.51
N LEU A 52 -7.73 3.68 -6.90
CA LEU A 52 -6.30 3.42 -7.00
C LEU A 52 -5.92 2.41 -5.91
N ASN A 53 -5.30 1.30 -6.32
CA ASN A 53 -4.88 0.20 -5.45
C ASN A 53 -3.41 -0.16 -5.67
N PHE A 54 -2.69 -0.43 -4.59
CA PHE A 54 -1.30 -0.91 -4.62
C PHE A 54 -0.92 -1.57 -3.29
N THR A 55 0.24 -2.21 -3.24
CA THR A 55 0.80 -2.78 -2.02
C THR A 55 2.06 -2.02 -1.61
N VAL A 56 2.24 -1.85 -0.30
CA VAL A 56 3.44 -1.28 0.33
C VAL A 56 4.08 -2.30 1.23
N CYS A 57 5.41 -2.32 1.25
CA CYS A 57 6.21 -2.98 2.26
C CYS A 57 6.92 -1.90 3.08
N LEU A 58 6.79 -1.99 4.40
CA LEU A 58 7.46 -1.11 5.35
C LEU A 58 8.00 -1.90 6.54
N TYR A 59 8.97 -1.31 7.23
CA TYR A 59 9.54 -1.89 8.44
C TYR A 59 9.07 -1.11 9.66
N SER A 60 8.52 -1.81 10.65
CA SER A 60 8.08 -1.19 11.91
C SER A 60 8.57 -1.97 13.13
N PRO A 61 9.00 -1.30 14.21
CA PRO A 61 9.28 -1.95 15.48
C PRO A 61 8.01 -2.33 16.26
N GLU A 62 6.86 -1.76 15.90
CA GLU A 62 5.57 -2.03 16.53
C GLU A 62 5.07 -3.43 16.20
N ASN A 63 4.18 -3.94 17.04
CA ASN A 63 3.42 -5.15 16.72
C ASN A 63 2.23 -4.79 15.79
N GLU A 64 1.57 -5.82 15.26
CA GLU A 64 0.47 -5.64 14.30
C GLU A 64 -0.72 -4.85 14.88
N PHE A 65 -1.01 -5.03 16.17
CA PHE A 65 -2.13 -4.35 16.82
C PHE A 65 -1.88 -2.84 16.92
N ASP A 66 -0.69 -2.45 17.39
CA ASP A 66 -0.31 -1.05 17.53
C ASP A 66 -0.21 -0.38 16.15
N LEU A 67 0.42 -1.04 15.18
CA LEU A 67 0.51 -0.52 13.81
C LEU A 67 -0.87 -0.36 13.15
N LYS A 68 -1.80 -1.29 13.41
CA LYS A 68 -3.17 -1.15 12.92
C LYS A 68 -3.88 0.04 13.58
N SER A 69 -3.56 0.35 14.83
CA SER A 69 -4.07 1.56 15.50
C SER A 69 -3.60 2.83 14.80
N GLU A 70 -2.30 2.92 14.48
CA GLU A 70 -1.73 4.04 13.71
C GLU A 70 -2.40 4.18 12.34
N PHE A 71 -2.61 3.08 11.61
CA PHE A 71 -3.31 3.11 10.32
C PHE A 71 -4.75 3.60 10.45
N ASN A 72 -5.48 3.18 11.48
CA ASN A 72 -6.84 3.67 11.73
C ASN A 72 -6.84 5.17 12.03
N GLN A 73 -5.82 5.68 12.73
CA GLN A 73 -5.66 7.10 12.99
C GLN A 73 -5.34 7.89 11.72
N ILE A 74 -4.47 7.38 10.86
CA ILE A 74 -4.18 7.97 9.53
C ILE A 74 -5.47 8.07 8.72
N GLU A 75 -6.21 6.97 8.57
CA GLU A 75 -7.47 6.95 7.84
C GLU A 75 -8.47 7.98 8.38
N THR A 76 -8.62 8.07 9.70
CA THR A 76 -9.53 9.01 10.37
C THR A 76 -9.09 10.45 10.13
N THR A 77 -7.80 10.74 10.25
CA THR A 77 -7.19 12.06 9.98
C THR A 77 -7.41 12.48 8.53
N MET A 78 -7.35 11.53 7.61
CA MET A 78 -7.62 11.71 6.19
C MET A 78 -9.13 11.71 5.85
N GLY A 79 -10.01 11.79 6.85
CA GLY A 79 -11.45 12.01 6.67
C GLY A 79 -12.29 10.76 6.47
N ARG A 80 -11.75 9.56 6.70
CA ARG A 80 -12.56 8.33 6.70
C ARG A 80 -13.43 8.27 7.95
N ASN A 81 -14.75 8.28 7.77
CA ASN A 81 -15.68 8.00 8.86
C ASN A 81 -15.68 6.48 9.18
N ARG A 82 -15.03 6.10 10.28
CA ARG A 82 -14.96 4.70 10.73
C ARG A 82 -16.13 4.27 11.61
N ASP A 83 -17.01 5.19 12.02
CA ASP A 83 -18.14 4.93 12.90
C ASP A 83 -19.45 4.64 12.16
N ASP A 84 -19.46 4.80 10.83
CA ASP A 84 -20.62 4.51 9.99
C ASP A 84 -20.91 3.00 9.90
N VAL A 85 -22.17 2.63 10.06
CA VAL A 85 -22.65 1.23 9.98
C VAL A 85 -22.46 0.65 8.58
N ASP A 86 -22.52 1.49 7.54
CA ASP A 86 -22.33 1.11 6.14
C ASP A 86 -20.91 1.42 5.61
N LYS A 87 -19.94 1.70 6.48
CA LYS A 87 -18.54 2.04 6.11
C LYS A 87 -17.84 1.05 5.17
N LYS A 88 -18.34 -0.18 5.06
CA LYS A 88 -17.81 -1.19 4.12
C LYS A 88 -18.30 -1.01 2.67
N LYS A 89 -19.39 -0.27 2.46
CA LYS A 89 -20.05 -0.05 1.16
C LYS A 89 -19.84 1.36 0.61
N GLN A 90 -19.20 2.24 1.37
CA GLN A 90 -18.99 3.64 0.99
C GLN A 90 -17.64 3.83 0.29
N SER A 91 -17.59 4.87 -0.54
CA SER A 91 -16.32 5.42 -1.04
C SER A 91 -15.44 5.86 0.15
N ARG A 92 -14.12 5.77 0.00
CA ARG A 92 -13.15 6.01 1.07
C ARG A 92 -12.05 6.94 0.58
N THR A 93 -11.60 7.83 1.47
CA THR A 93 -10.43 8.68 1.23
C THR A 93 -9.15 7.89 1.22
N ILE A 94 -8.99 6.92 2.12
CA ILE A 94 -7.90 5.95 2.10
C ILE A 94 -8.29 4.71 2.91
N ASP A 95 -7.74 3.57 2.53
CA ASP A 95 -7.84 2.27 3.19
C ASP A 95 -6.44 1.69 3.35
N LEU A 96 -6.08 1.32 4.58
CA LEU A 96 -4.78 0.76 4.94
C LEU A 96 -5.00 -0.56 5.68
N ASP A 97 -4.77 -1.68 4.99
CA ASP A 97 -4.95 -3.02 5.56
C ASP A 97 -3.65 -3.81 5.57
N ILE A 98 -3.25 -4.27 6.75
CA ILE A 98 -2.14 -5.20 6.91
C ILE A 98 -2.56 -6.55 6.32
N LEU A 99 -1.78 -7.05 5.37
CA LEU A 99 -1.97 -8.35 4.74
C LEU A 99 -1.32 -9.44 5.58
N PHE A 100 -0.05 -9.22 5.92
CA PHE A 100 0.74 -10.08 6.81
C PHE A 100 2.02 -9.36 7.23
N ALA A 101 2.69 -9.93 8.22
CA ALA A 101 4.03 -9.55 8.64
C ALA A 101 5.00 -10.71 8.42
N LEU A 102 6.24 -10.39 8.12
CA LEU A 102 7.35 -11.33 8.11
C LEU A 102 8.44 -10.86 9.07
N ASP A 103 9.26 -11.80 9.53
CA ASP A 103 10.54 -11.44 10.12
C ASP A 103 11.45 -10.79 9.08
N PRO A 104 12.36 -9.87 9.46
CA PRO A 104 13.19 -9.14 8.52
C PRO A 104 14.03 -10.04 7.59
N GLU A 105 14.51 -11.17 8.14
CA GLU A 105 15.35 -12.16 7.45
C GLU A 105 14.56 -13.16 6.60
N GLU A 106 13.22 -13.19 6.73
CA GLU A 106 12.39 -14.09 5.94
C GLU A 106 12.35 -13.65 4.48
N THR A 107 12.67 -14.61 3.61
CA THR A 107 12.79 -14.44 2.16
C THR A 107 11.80 -15.32 1.40
N ARG A 108 10.85 -15.97 2.09
CA ARG A 108 9.80 -16.78 1.47
C ARG A 108 8.41 -16.42 2.01
N VAL A 109 7.42 -16.43 1.13
CA VAL A 109 6.00 -16.32 1.47
C VAL A 109 5.25 -17.56 1.02
N GLU A 110 4.51 -18.14 1.96
CA GLU A 110 3.64 -19.27 1.67
C GLU A 110 2.39 -18.83 0.92
N LYS A 111 1.94 -19.63 -0.06
CA LYS A 111 0.82 -19.29 -0.94
C LYS A 111 -0.47 -18.93 -0.21
N HIS A 112 -0.72 -19.49 0.98
CA HIS A 112 -1.94 -19.23 1.74
C HIS A 112 -2.03 -17.81 2.32
N LEU A 113 -0.90 -17.09 2.38
CA LEU A 113 -0.84 -15.67 2.77
C LEU A 113 -1.20 -14.72 1.61
N ILE A 114 -1.26 -15.25 0.37
CA ILE A 114 -1.60 -14.45 -0.80
C ILE A 114 -3.12 -14.25 -0.84
N PRO A 115 -3.63 -13.01 -0.85
CA PRO A 115 -5.06 -12.72 -0.87
C PRO A 115 -5.76 -13.30 -2.10
N GLN A 116 -7.07 -13.54 -2.01
CA GLN A 116 -7.85 -14.11 -3.10
C GLN A 116 -8.27 -13.06 -4.14
N GLU A 117 -8.40 -11.81 -3.71
CA GLU A 117 -8.77 -10.68 -4.55
C GLU A 117 -7.72 -10.47 -5.65
N SER A 118 -8.16 -10.45 -6.91
CA SER A 118 -7.25 -10.48 -8.06
C SER A 118 -6.31 -9.27 -8.12
N TYR A 119 -6.81 -8.07 -7.84
CA TYR A 119 -5.99 -6.86 -7.88
C TYR A 119 -4.94 -6.86 -6.75
N LEU A 120 -5.32 -7.36 -5.58
CA LEU A 120 -4.50 -7.36 -4.38
C LEU A 120 -3.39 -8.42 -4.48
N SER A 121 -3.75 -9.64 -4.86
CA SER A 121 -2.76 -10.70 -5.14
C SER A 121 -1.73 -10.26 -6.19
N LYS A 122 -2.15 -9.59 -7.27
CA LYS A 122 -1.24 -9.15 -8.32
C LYS A 122 -0.29 -8.04 -7.85
N THR A 123 -0.79 -7.02 -7.15
CA THR A 123 0.08 -5.92 -6.65
C THR A 123 1.04 -6.42 -5.57
N LEU A 124 0.59 -7.32 -4.69
CA LEU A 124 1.44 -7.98 -3.71
C LEU A 124 2.51 -8.84 -4.38
N LEU A 125 2.14 -9.71 -5.32
CA LEU A 125 3.10 -10.58 -6.02
C LEU A 125 4.18 -9.74 -6.71
N GLU A 126 3.79 -8.66 -7.39
CA GLU A 126 4.76 -7.76 -8.02
C GLU A 126 5.78 -7.22 -7.00
N LEU A 127 5.30 -6.77 -5.84
CA LEU A 127 6.18 -6.26 -4.80
C LEU A 127 7.08 -7.34 -4.20
N LEU A 128 6.58 -8.57 -4.01
CA LEU A 128 7.38 -9.69 -3.54
C LEU A 128 8.52 -10.01 -4.52
N TYR A 129 8.23 -10.02 -5.82
CA TYR A 129 9.23 -10.21 -6.87
C TYR A 129 10.28 -9.10 -6.88
N PHE A 130 9.85 -7.84 -6.77
CA PHE A 130 10.75 -6.69 -6.67
C PHE A 130 11.69 -6.82 -5.46
N LEU A 131 11.16 -7.25 -4.31
CA LEU A 131 11.94 -7.43 -3.09
C LEU A 131 12.74 -8.74 -3.02
N ASN A 132 12.77 -9.53 -4.10
CA ASN A 132 13.40 -10.85 -4.15
C ASN A 132 12.91 -11.81 -3.04
N ILE A 133 11.61 -11.77 -2.73
CA ILE A 133 10.95 -12.68 -1.79
C ILE A 133 10.31 -13.82 -2.58
N GLU A 134 10.72 -15.05 -2.29
CA GLU A 134 10.28 -16.25 -2.98
C GLU A 134 8.81 -16.56 -2.68
N VAL A 135 8.04 -16.84 -3.72
CA VAL A 135 6.66 -17.31 -3.64
C VAL A 135 6.43 -18.35 -4.73
N SER A 136 5.69 -19.42 -4.43
CA SER A 136 5.40 -20.51 -5.38
C SER A 136 4.26 -20.15 -6.36
N LEU A 137 4.27 -18.92 -6.87
CA LEU A 137 3.32 -18.38 -7.84
C LEU A 137 4.10 -17.59 -8.88
N PRO A 138 3.72 -17.59 -10.17
CA PRO A 138 4.45 -16.86 -11.19
C PRO A 138 4.31 -15.33 -11.04
N PRO A 139 5.16 -14.54 -11.72
CA PRO A 139 4.99 -13.10 -11.79
C PRO A 139 3.60 -12.71 -12.31
N PRO A 140 2.97 -11.67 -11.74
CA PRO A 140 1.62 -11.28 -12.11
C PRO A 140 1.60 -10.54 -13.45
N VAL A 141 0.51 -10.70 -14.20
CA VAL A 141 0.19 -9.80 -15.31
C VAL A 141 -0.70 -8.68 -14.78
N LEU A 142 -0.16 -7.47 -14.77
CA LEU A 142 -0.80 -6.24 -14.29
C LEU A 142 -1.15 -5.30 -15.46
N PRO A 143 -2.19 -4.48 -15.32
CA PRO A 143 -2.43 -3.38 -16.25
C PRO A 143 -1.30 -2.34 -16.18
N GLU A 144 -1.39 -1.34 -17.06
CA GLU A 144 -0.51 -0.18 -16.98
C GLU A 144 -0.69 0.54 -15.64
N GLY A 145 0.44 0.94 -15.04
CA GLY A 145 0.41 1.69 -13.79
C GLY A 145 -0.07 3.13 -13.98
N ILE A 146 -0.72 3.67 -12.95
CA ILE A 146 -1.14 5.06 -12.87
C ILE A 146 0.01 5.90 -12.32
N GLU A 147 0.38 6.93 -13.06
CA GLU A 147 1.45 7.84 -12.68
C GLU A 147 0.95 8.86 -11.65
N LEU A 148 1.65 9.00 -10.54
CA LEU A 148 1.43 10.06 -9.56
C LEU A 148 2.71 10.88 -9.36
N PHE A 149 2.53 12.19 -9.19
CA PHE A 149 3.61 13.13 -8.90
C PHE A 149 3.68 13.38 -7.40
N MET A 150 4.82 13.03 -6.79
CA MET A 150 5.11 13.25 -5.39
C MET A 150 6.34 14.16 -5.29
N GLN A 151 6.12 15.45 -5.07
CA GLN A 151 7.17 16.48 -5.14
C GLN A 151 7.89 16.44 -6.50
N THR A 152 9.17 16.04 -6.53
CA THR A 152 9.99 15.90 -7.75
C THR A 152 10.08 14.46 -8.25
N ILE A 153 9.43 13.51 -7.57
CA ILE A 153 9.47 12.09 -7.90
C ILE A 153 8.19 11.68 -8.58
N VAL A 154 8.32 10.81 -9.57
CA VAL A 154 7.20 10.15 -10.24
C VAL A 154 7.11 8.71 -9.74
N ILE A 155 5.92 8.29 -9.32
CA ILE A 155 5.66 6.95 -8.80
C ILE A 155 4.51 6.27 -9.56
N GLY A 156 4.36 4.97 -9.37
CA GLY A 156 3.15 4.23 -9.72
C GLY A 156 3.16 3.50 -11.06
N LYS A 157 4.10 3.79 -11.97
CA LYS A 157 4.28 3.02 -13.22
C LYS A 157 4.89 1.63 -13.02
N SER A 158 5.77 1.50 -12.03
CA SER A 158 6.48 0.27 -11.68
C SER A 158 6.76 0.24 -10.17
N PRO A 159 7.16 -0.92 -9.62
CA PRO A 159 7.66 -1.00 -8.27
C PRO A 159 8.84 -0.06 -8.02
N ILE A 160 8.96 0.41 -6.80
CA ILE A 160 9.92 1.45 -6.43
C ILE A 160 10.21 1.43 -4.94
N THR A 161 11.45 1.76 -4.57
CA THR A 161 11.84 2.05 -3.19
C THR A 161 11.97 3.56 -3.00
N LEU A 162 11.33 4.07 -1.95
CA LEU A 162 11.34 5.47 -1.57
C LEU A 162 11.92 5.61 -0.16
N SER A 163 12.80 6.59 0.05
CA SER A 163 13.39 6.85 1.37
C SER A 163 13.30 8.34 1.74
N LYS A 164 12.97 8.63 2.99
CA LYS A 164 12.94 9.99 3.56
C LYS A 164 14.31 10.31 4.17
N GLN A 165 14.96 11.39 3.72
CA GLN A 165 16.15 11.91 4.39
C GLN A 165 15.78 12.87 5.53
N VAL A 166 16.71 13.02 6.48
CA VAL A 166 16.56 13.77 7.75
C VAL A 166 16.16 15.25 7.51
N ASP A 167 16.50 15.82 6.36
CA ASP A 167 16.23 17.23 6.01
C ASP A 167 15.01 17.44 5.09
N THR A 168 13.92 16.69 5.29
CA THR A 168 12.59 16.86 4.64
C THR A 168 12.50 16.59 3.13
N HIS A 169 13.59 16.22 2.47
CA HIS A 169 13.56 15.83 1.06
C HIS A 169 13.34 14.32 0.94
N LEU A 170 12.30 13.93 0.21
CA LEU A 170 12.14 12.54 -0.23
C LEU A 170 13.15 12.27 -1.32
N ILE A 171 13.92 11.20 -1.17
CA ILE A 171 14.88 10.78 -2.17
C ILE A 171 14.42 9.48 -2.78
N TYR A 172 14.43 9.47 -4.10
CA TYR A 172 14.34 8.28 -4.92
C TYR A 172 15.58 7.41 -4.64
N VAL A 173 15.36 6.22 -4.08
CA VAL A 173 16.40 5.20 -4.00
C VAL A 173 15.91 4.04 -4.85
N GLY A 174 15.79 4.26 -6.15
CA GLY A 174 15.50 3.16 -7.06
C GLY A 174 16.69 2.24 -7.21
N GLU A 175 16.36 0.98 -7.49
CA GLU A 175 17.30 -0.10 -7.82
C GLU A 175 18.20 0.22 -9.03
#